data_AF-A0A7W1LFG6-F1
#
_entry.id   AF-A0A7W1LFG6-F1
#
_cell.length_a   1.000
_cell.length_b   1.000
_cell.length_c   1.000
_cell.angle_alpha   90.00
_cell.angle_beta   90.00
_cell.angle_gamma   90.00
#
_symmetry.space_group_name_H-M   'P 1'
#
loop_
_entity.id
_entity.type
_entity.pdbx_description
1 polymer ?
#
loop_
_entity_poly.entity_id
_entity_poly.type
_entity_poly.pdbx_seq_one_letter_code
_entity_poly.pdbx_strand_id
1 'polypeptide(L)'
;MNAKLHPLAVWGLVKEARTALEDDRPLLVTGALAETLEQELGRGGSPGAVTLRGSVEHAAALVRVLAGRPTEDDEQALRAANRAGVPVVAVQTGTESFDVPYVLATDVVVCRPGAGFPTEKIARVLAARLGESATPLAARLPVLRDPVCDALIESFSRKNGILGAAIFVPGADFPVLTLNQVRLVLRLASAHGIEVDQHRLPEVLGTVATAFGLRAVARQVLGAVPIAGWALKGGIAYAGTRAVGEAARRYFAASAD
;
A
#
# COMPACT_ATOMS: atom_id res chain seq x y z
N MET A 1 -14.48 31.33 4.57
CA MET A 1 -14.34 30.60 5.84
C MET A 1 -13.15 29.66 5.72
N ASN A 2 -12.13 29.82 6.58
CA ASN A 2 -10.95 28.93 6.60
C ASN A 2 -11.40 27.55 7.09
N ALA A 3 -11.49 26.58 6.18
CA ALA A 3 -11.66 25.18 6.54
C ALA A 3 -10.35 24.71 7.21
N LYS A 4 -10.29 24.85 8.53
CA LYS A 4 -9.16 24.38 9.35
C LYS A 4 -9.24 22.85 9.45
N LEU A 5 -8.09 22.17 9.35
CA LEU A 5 -7.99 20.76 9.71
C LEU A 5 -8.53 20.56 11.12
N HIS A 6 -9.53 19.70 11.27
CA HIS A 6 -10.13 19.43 12.57
C HIS A 6 -9.17 18.53 13.38
N PRO A 7 -8.70 18.94 14.57
CA PRO A 7 -7.75 18.15 15.36
C PRO A 7 -8.20 16.70 15.62
N LEU A 8 -9.51 16.50 15.82
CA LEU A 8 -10.08 15.15 16.00
C LEU A 8 -9.92 14.24 14.76
N ALA A 9 -9.94 14.80 13.55
CA ALA A 9 -9.77 14.00 12.33
C ALA A 9 -8.32 13.49 12.22
N VAL A 10 -7.35 14.35 12.55
CA VAL A 10 -5.92 13.97 12.61
C VAL A 10 -5.67 12.94 13.71
N TRP A 11 -6.26 13.14 14.89
CA TRP A 11 -6.17 12.16 15.98
C TRP A 11 -6.76 10.80 15.59
N GLY A 12 -7.88 10.78 14.86
CA GLY A 12 -8.45 9.57 14.30
C GLY A 12 -7.49 8.81 13.39
N LEU A 13 -6.73 9.52 12.54
CA LEU A 13 -5.71 8.91 11.68
C LEU A 13 -4.54 8.32 12.47
N VAL A 14 -4.05 9.05 13.48
CA VAL A 14 -2.96 8.56 14.34
C VAL A 14 -3.38 7.28 15.06
N LYS A 15 -4.62 7.26 15.59
CA LYS A 15 -5.19 6.07 16.22
C LYS A 15 -5.30 4.90 15.23
N GLU A 16 -5.80 5.17 14.02
CA GLU A 16 -5.94 4.15 12.97
C GLU A 16 -4.58 3.56 12.54
N ALA A 17 -3.56 4.41 12.39
CA ALA A 17 -2.21 3.98 12.04
C ALA A 17 -1.59 3.09 13.13
N ARG A 18 -1.84 3.43 14.41
CA ARG A 18 -1.43 2.61 15.55
C ARG A 18 -2.14 1.25 15.56
N THR A 19 -3.46 1.23 15.44
CA THR A 19 -4.23 -0.03 15.37
C THR A 19 -3.81 -0.88 14.19
N ALA A 20 -3.42 -0.29 13.07
CA ALA A 20 -2.89 -1.06 11.95
C ALA A 20 -1.54 -1.72 12.27
N LEU A 21 -0.66 -1.09 13.04
CA LEU A 21 0.60 -1.70 13.47
C LEU A 21 0.40 -2.87 14.44
N GLU A 22 -0.74 -2.91 15.14
CA GLU A 22 -1.15 -4.02 15.99
C GLU A 22 -1.70 -5.22 15.19
N ASP A 23 -1.95 -5.08 13.88
CA ASP A 23 -2.41 -6.18 13.01
C ASP A 23 -1.27 -7.15 12.71
N ASP A 24 -1.35 -8.33 13.33
CA ASP A 24 -0.35 -9.39 13.25
C ASP A 24 -0.71 -10.52 12.28
N ARG A 25 -1.77 -10.36 11.48
CA ARG A 25 -2.22 -11.39 10.54
C ARG A 25 -1.12 -11.74 9.52
N PRO A 26 -0.83 -13.03 9.30
CA PRO A 26 0.25 -13.45 8.44
C PRO A 26 -0.15 -13.50 6.96
N LEU A 27 0.86 -13.54 6.09
CA LEU A 27 0.72 -13.97 4.71
C LEU A 27 0.68 -15.50 4.67
N LEU A 28 -0.48 -16.08 4.34
CA LEU A 28 -0.63 -17.53 4.23
C LEU A 28 -0.19 -17.99 2.84
N VAL A 29 0.79 -18.89 2.76
CA VAL A 29 1.32 -19.44 1.51
C VAL A 29 0.96 -20.93 1.44
N THR A 30 0.30 -21.35 0.35
CA THR A 30 -0.13 -22.75 0.16
C THR A 30 0.08 -23.20 -1.28
N GLY A 31 0.03 -24.50 -1.52
CA GLY A 31 0.16 -25.10 -2.85
C GLY A 31 1.58 -25.61 -3.14
N ALA A 32 1.90 -25.75 -4.43
CA ALA A 32 3.18 -26.32 -4.87
C ALA A 32 4.36 -25.43 -4.48
N LEU A 33 5.46 -26.01 -3.97
CA LEU A 33 6.67 -25.27 -3.58
C LEU A 33 6.41 -24.13 -2.56
N ALA A 34 5.35 -24.25 -1.76
CA ALA A 34 4.99 -23.24 -0.76
C ALA A 34 6.11 -22.97 0.25
N GLU A 35 6.85 -24.02 0.66
CA GLU A 35 8.01 -23.91 1.56
C GLU A 35 9.11 -23.02 0.96
N THR A 36 9.43 -23.19 -0.33
CA THR A 36 10.43 -22.36 -1.01
C THR A 36 9.97 -20.91 -1.08
N LEU A 37 8.69 -20.67 -1.41
CA LEU A 37 8.16 -19.31 -1.49
C LEU A 37 8.09 -18.64 -0.12
N GLU A 38 7.77 -19.37 0.94
CA GLU A 38 7.78 -18.87 2.32
C GLU A 38 9.18 -18.42 2.74
N GLN A 39 10.20 -19.21 2.45
CA GLN A 39 11.60 -18.87 2.72
C GLN A 39 12.04 -17.61 1.97
N GLU A 40 11.67 -17.49 0.69
CA GLU A 40 12.04 -16.34 -0.13
C GLU A 40 11.30 -15.06 0.29
N LEU A 41 10.00 -15.12 0.56
CA LEU A 41 9.22 -13.95 1.01
C LEU A 41 9.52 -13.57 2.46
N GLY A 42 9.80 -14.54 3.32
CA GLY A 42 10.11 -14.35 4.74
C GLY A 42 11.55 -13.91 5.00
N ARG A 43 12.41 -13.85 3.97
CA ARG A 43 13.82 -13.51 4.13
C ARG A 43 14.01 -12.14 4.78
N GLY A 44 14.68 -12.12 5.94
CA GLY A 44 14.91 -10.90 6.73
C GLY A 44 13.65 -10.34 7.40
N GLY A 45 12.53 -11.06 7.35
CA GLY A 45 11.27 -10.67 7.97
C GLY A 45 11.12 -11.16 9.41
N SER A 46 10.07 -10.68 10.07
CA SER A 46 9.70 -11.10 11.41
C SER A 46 9.18 -12.55 11.42
N PRO A 47 9.47 -13.35 12.45
CA PRO A 47 8.93 -14.70 12.58
C PRO A 47 7.39 -14.73 12.48
N GLY A 48 6.87 -15.71 11.73
CA GLY A 48 5.44 -15.90 11.56
C GLY A 48 4.74 -14.83 10.70
N ALA A 49 5.46 -13.92 10.04
CA ALA A 49 4.86 -12.97 9.10
C ALA A 49 4.45 -13.63 7.78
N VAL A 50 5.13 -14.71 7.40
CA VAL A 50 4.69 -15.66 6.37
C VAL A 50 4.46 -17.00 7.06
N THR A 51 3.40 -17.71 6.69
CA THR A 51 3.07 -19.03 7.26
C THR A 51 2.60 -20.00 6.18
N LEU A 52 2.92 -21.28 6.37
CA LEU A 52 2.43 -22.39 5.56
C LEU A 52 1.14 -23.01 6.12
N ARG A 53 0.82 -22.69 7.37
CA ARG A 53 -0.25 -23.32 8.15
C ARG A 53 -1.13 -22.26 8.80
N GLY A 54 -2.40 -22.58 8.97
CA GLY A 54 -3.39 -21.71 9.61
C GLY A 54 -4.71 -21.72 8.87
N SER A 55 -5.72 -21.08 9.46
CA SER A 55 -6.97 -20.80 8.75
C SER A 55 -6.81 -19.58 7.86
N VAL A 56 -7.38 -19.64 6.66
CA VAL A 56 -7.42 -18.51 5.73
C VAL A 56 -8.11 -17.29 6.35
N GLU A 57 -9.08 -17.49 7.24
CA GLU A 57 -9.86 -16.43 7.90
C GLU A 57 -9.00 -15.50 8.78
N HIS A 58 -7.87 -16.01 9.26
CA HIS A 58 -6.92 -15.25 10.07
C HIS A 58 -5.74 -14.71 9.27
N ALA A 59 -5.70 -14.94 7.96
CA ALA A 59 -4.63 -14.45 7.10
C ALA A 59 -4.92 -13.02 6.63
N ALA A 60 -3.86 -12.24 6.44
CA ALA A 60 -3.95 -10.93 5.79
C ALA A 60 -4.19 -11.09 4.28
N ALA A 61 -3.56 -12.10 3.68
CA ALA A 61 -3.78 -12.54 2.31
C ALA A 61 -3.38 -14.02 2.15
N LEU A 62 -3.94 -14.66 1.13
CA LEU A 62 -3.55 -15.99 0.66
C LEU A 62 -2.70 -15.87 -0.60
N VAL A 63 -1.52 -16.50 -0.61
CA VAL A 63 -0.74 -16.76 -1.81
C VAL A 63 -0.89 -18.24 -2.16
N ARG A 64 -1.53 -18.53 -3.29
CA ARG A 64 -1.74 -19.91 -3.75
C ARG A 64 -0.84 -20.23 -4.94
N VAL A 65 0.07 -21.18 -4.77
CA VAL A 65 0.99 -21.60 -5.83
C VAL A 65 0.43 -22.80 -6.60
N LEU A 66 0.33 -22.67 -7.91
CA LEU A 66 -0.28 -23.62 -8.83
C LEU A 66 0.77 -24.11 -9.83
N ALA A 67 1.10 -25.41 -9.79
CA ALA A 67 2.04 -26.04 -10.74
C ALA A 67 1.39 -26.43 -12.08
N GLY A 68 0.07 -26.45 -12.13
CA GLY A 68 -0.75 -26.73 -13.29
C GLY A 68 -2.16 -26.20 -13.06
N ARG A 69 -3.13 -26.62 -13.89
CA ARG A 69 -4.54 -26.21 -13.73
C ARG A 69 -5.02 -26.48 -12.30
N PRO A 70 -5.91 -25.64 -11.74
CA PRO A 70 -6.40 -25.78 -10.37
C PRO A 70 -7.02 -27.18 -10.17
N THR A 71 -6.57 -27.86 -9.14
CA THR A 71 -7.17 -29.10 -8.64
C THR A 71 -8.41 -28.80 -7.80
N GLU A 72 -9.17 -29.83 -7.42
CA GLU A 72 -10.31 -29.66 -6.51
C GLU A 72 -9.89 -29.06 -5.15
N ASP A 73 -8.69 -29.39 -4.65
CA ASP A 73 -8.14 -28.80 -3.42
C ASP A 73 -7.82 -27.30 -3.60
N ASP A 74 -7.24 -26.93 -4.75
CA ASP A 74 -7.00 -25.53 -5.10
C ASP A 74 -8.30 -24.75 -5.13
N GLU A 75 -9.33 -25.26 -5.82
CA GLU A 75 -10.62 -24.59 -5.88
C GLU A 75 -11.30 -24.46 -4.52
N GLN A 76 -11.18 -25.47 -3.65
CA GLN A 76 -11.71 -25.41 -2.29
C GLN A 76 -11.02 -24.32 -1.47
N ALA A 77 -9.68 -24.23 -1.52
CA ALA A 77 -8.93 -23.20 -0.82
C ALA A 77 -9.25 -21.79 -1.34
N LEU A 78 -9.30 -21.62 -2.67
CA LEU A 78 -9.65 -20.35 -3.32
C LEU A 78 -11.09 -19.92 -2.97
N ARG A 79 -12.03 -20.86 -2.98
CA ARG A 79 -13.42 -20.61 -2.57
C ARG A 79 -13.53 -20.23 -1.09
N ALA A 80 -12.76 -20.89 -0.21
CA ALA A 80 -12.72 -20.56 1.22
C ALA A 80 -12.20 -19.14 1.44
N ALA A 81 -11.09 -18.76 0.79
CA ALA A 81 -10.55 -17.40 0.84
C ALA A 81 -11.56 -16.36 0.37
N ASN A 82 -12.20 -16.60 -0.78
CA ASN A 82 -13.22 -15.70 -1.33
C ASN A 82 -14.43 -15.55 -0.39
N ARG A 83 -14.89 -16.64 0.25
CA ARG A 83 -15.97 -16.59 1.26
C ARG A 83 -15.58 -15.80 2.51
N ALA A 84 -14.34 -15.92 2.95
CA ALA A 84 -13.80 -15.18 4.09
C ALA A 84 -13.47 -13.71 3.75
N GLY A 85 -13.58 -13.29 2.49
CA GLY A 85 -13.17 -11.96 2.05
C GLY A 85 -11.65 -11.73 2.09
N VAL A 86 -10.87 -12.82 2.13
CA VAL A 86 -9.41 -12.78 2.22
C VAL A 86 -8.84 -12.59 0.82
N PRO A 87 -8.04 -11.55 0.57
CA PRO A 87 -7.44 -11.33 -0.75
C PRO A 87 -6.52 -12.47 -1.15
N VAL A 88 -6.58 -12.85 -2.43
CA VAL A 88 -5.81 -13.96 -2.99
C VAL A 88 -4.87 -13.45 -4.08
N VAL A 89 -3.62 -13.93 -4.06
CA VAL A 89 -2.67 -13.83 -5.17
C VAL A 89 -2.31 -15.24 -5.62
N ALA A 90 -2.55 -15.54 -6.90
CA ALA A 90 -2.21 -16.85 -7.45
C ALA A 90 -0.85 -16.80 -8.14
N VAL A 91 -0.01 -17.79 -7.90
CA VAL A 91 1.33 -17.90 -8.46
C VAL A 91 1.38 -19.14 -9.35
N GLN A 92 1.51 -18.96 -10.66
CA GLN A 92 1.58 -20.05 -11.61
C GLN A 92 3.04 -20.40 -11.90
N THR A 93 3.43 -21.65 -11.71
CA THR A 93 4.81 -22.12 -11.93
C THR A 93 4.96 -23.03 -13.16
N GLY A 94 3.85 -23.36 -13.82
CA GLY A 94 3.82 -24.18 -15.04
C GLY A 94 4.23 -23.43 -16.32
N THR A 95 4.31 -24.17 -17.42
CA THR A 95 4.63 -23.64 -18.76
C THR A 95 3.45 -22.94 -19.45
N GLU A 96 2.24 -23.19 -18.96
CA GLU A 96 1.01 -22.60 -19.49
C GLU A 96 0.37 -21.67 -18.47
N SER A 97 -0.14 -20.53 -18.93
CA SER A 97 -1.01 -19.66 -18.13
C SER A 97 -2.47 -20.08 -18.31
N PHE A 98 -3.23 -20.04 -17.22
CA PHE A 98 -4.65 -20.40 -17.21
C PHE A 98 -5.45 -19.47 -16.29
N ASP A 99 -6.75 -19.42 -16.48
CA ASP A 99 -7.64 -18.68 -15.58
C ASP A 99 -7.73 -19.38 -14.22
N VAL A 100 -7.66 -18.60 -13.15
CA VAL A 100 -7.74 -19.11 -11.78
C VAL A 100 -9.09 -18.71 -11.18
N PRO A 101 -9.95 -19.68 -10.80
CA PRO A 101 -11.25 -19.40 -10.20
C PRO A 101 -11.14 -18.48 -8.97
N TYR A 102 -12.07 -17.54 -8.85
CA TYR A 102 -12.15 -16.57 -7.74
C TYR A 102 -10.97 -15.58 -7.62
N VAL A 103 -10.03 -15.58 -8.58
CA VAL A 103 -8.86 -14.68 -8.58
C VAL A 103 -8.92 -13.78 -9.81
N LEU A 104 -8.65 -12.49 -9.63
CA LEU A 104 -8.57 -11.54 -10.75
C LEU A 104 -7.33 -11.82 -11.58
N ALA A 105 -7.40 -11.63 -12.90
CA ALA A 105 -6.23 -11.79 -13.77
C ALA A 105 -5.05 -10.89 -13.38
N THR A 106 -5.32 -9.72 -12.79
CA THR A 106 -4.29 -8.82 -12.24
C THR A 106 -3.57 -9.38 -11.02
N ASP A 107 -4.20 -10.33 -10.33
CA ASP A 107 -3.71 -10.96 -9.10
C ASP A 107 -3.01 -12.30 -9.40
N VAL A 108 -2.78 -12.62 -10.67
CA VAL A 108 -2.06 -13.82 -11.12
C VAL A 108 -0.62 -13.48 -11.51
N VAL A 109 0.34 -14.16 -10.89
CA VAL A 109 1.77 -14.03 -11.16
C VAL A 109 2.29 -15.29 -11.83
N VAL A 110 2.65 -15.18 -13.11
CA VAL A 110 3.31 -16.25 -13.85
C VAL A 110 4.81 -16.24 -13.56
N CYS A 111 5.34 -17.39 -13.14
CA CYS A 111 6.75 -17.67 -12.91
C CYS A 111 7.31 -18.46 -14.09
N ARG A 112 8.50 -18.08 -14.57
CA ARG A 112 9.16 -18.85 -15.62
C ARG A 112 9.80 -20.10 -14.99
N PRO A 113 9.59 -21.30 -15.56
CA PRO A 113 10.26 -22.50 -15.09
C PRO A 113 11.78 -22.32 -15.04
N GLY A 114 12.39 -22.71 -13.92
CA GLY A 114 13.84 -22.62 -13.70
C GLY A 114 14.38 -21.23 -13.32
N ALA A 115 13.54 -20.19 -13.24
CA ALA A 115 13.98 -18.83 -12.89
C ALA A 115 13.82 -18.46 -11.40
N GLY A 116 13.30 -19.37 -10.57
CA GLY A 116 12.90 -19.08 -9.18
C GLY A 116 11.58 -18.28 -9.10
N PHE A 117 11.16 -17.92 -7.89
CA PHE A 117 9.97 -17.07 -7.74
C PHE A 117 10.32 -15.60 -7.99
N PRO A 118 9.52 -14.86 -8.77
CA PRO A 118 9.69 -13.43 -8.96
C PRO A 118 9.13 -12.68 -7.74
N THR A 119 9.83 -12.74 -6.61
CA THR A 119 9.37 -12.21 -5.32
C THR A 119 8.98 -10.73 -5.40
N GLU A 120 9.70 -9.91 -6.15
CA GLU A 120 9.38 -8.48 -6.33
C GLU A 120 8.09 -8.28 -7.14
N LYS A 121 7.76 -9.20 -8.05
CA LYS A 121 6.48 -9.15 -8.79
C LYS A 121 5.34 -9.61 -7.90
N ILE A 122 5.52 -10.68 -7.13
CA ILE A 122 4.54 -11.17 -6.15
C ILE A 122 4.25 -10.08 -5.13
N ALA A 123 5.30 -9.43 -4.59
CA ALA A 123 5.20 -8.34 -3.64
C ALA A 123 4.44 -7.13 -4.21
N ARG A 124 4.69 -6.75 -5.47
CA ARG A 124 3.92 -5.68 -6.14
C ARG A 124 2.46 -6.01 -6.32
N VAL A 125 2.13 -7.25 -6.68
CA VAL A 125 0.74 -7.69 -6.81
C VAL A 125 0.05 -7.72 -5.45
N LEU A 126 0.71 -8.24 -4.41
CA LEU A 126 0.21 -8.19 -3.03
C LEU A 126 -0.05 -6.75 -2.57
N ALA A 127 0.91 -5.85 -2.78
CA ALA A 127 0.78 -4.44 -2.44
C ALA A 127 -0.41 -3.77 -3.14
N ALA A 128 -0.57 -4.01 -4.45
CA ALA A 128 -1.70 -3.46 -5.22
C ALA A 128 -3.04 -4.02 -4.74
N ARG A 129 -3.09 -5.33 -4.42
CA ARG A 129 -4.32 -6.01 -4.03
C ARG A 129 -4.78 -5.66 -2.61
N LEU A 130 -3.84 -5.52 -1.68
CA LEU A 130 -4.10 -5.22 -0.27
C LEU A 130 -4.22 -3.72 0.02
N GLY A 131 -3.57 -2.86 -0.78
CA GLY A 131 -3.57 -1.42 -0.58
C GLY A 131 -3.08 -1.01 0.81
N GLU A 132 -3.86 -0.19 1.52
CA GLU A 132 -3.53 0.28 2.88
C GLU A 132 -3.40 -0.87 3.89
N SER A 133 -4.11 -1.97 3.70
CA SER A 133 -4.04 -3.15 4.57
C SER A 133 -2.72 -3.92 4.45
N ALA A 134 -1.89 -3.63 3.45
CA ALA A 134 -0.56 -4.24 3.30
C ALA A 134 0.48 -3.65 4.26
N THR A 135 0.20 -2.48 4.86
CA THR A 135 1.12 -1.73 5.71
C THR A 135 1.72 -2.56 6.86
N PRO A 136 0.92 -3.36 7.61
CA PRO A 136 1.46 -4.15 8.74
C PRO A 136 2.35 -5.30 8.26
N LEU A 137 2.02 -5.89 7.09
CA LEU A 137 2.90 -6.86 6.44
C LEU A 137 4.21 -6.21 5.97
N ALA A 138 4.17 -5.00 5.41
CA ALA A 138 5.37 -4.27 4.99
C ALA A 138 6.32 -3.93 6.16
N ALA A 139 5.78 -3.64 7.35
CA ALA A 139 6.59 -3.48 8.56
C ALA A 139 7.40 -4.74 8.88
N ARG A 140 6.78 -5.91 8.70
CA ARG A 140 7.33 -7.21 9.10
C ARG A 140 8.08 -7.94 7.98
N LEU A 141 7.86 -7.59 6.71
CA LEU A 141 8.42 -8.25 5.54
C LEU A 141 9.17 -7.24 4.66
N PRO A 142 10.52 -7.24 4.67
CA PRO A 142 11.31 -6.31 3.88
C PRO A 142 10.98 -6.31 2.39
N VAL A 143 10.70 -7.49 1.82
CA VAL A 143 10.34 -7.66 0.40
C VAL A 143 9.07 -6.92 0.00
N LEU A 144 8.15 -6.67 0.94
CA LEU A 144 6.91 -5.93 0.70
C LEU A 144 7.05 -4.43 0.90
N ARG A 145 8.09 -3.95 1.59
CA ARG A 145 8.17 -2.56 2.05
C ARG A 145 8.14 -1.56 0.90
N ASP A 146 9.07 -1.69 -0.05
CA ASP A 146 9.14 -0.79 -1.20
C ASP A 146 7.89 -0.92 -2.10
N PRO A 147 7.44 -2.13 -2.49
CA PRO A 147 6.21 -2.29 -3.27
C PRO A 147 4.96 -1.68 -2.62
N VAL A 148 4.80 -1.82 -1.30
CA VAL A 148 3.68 -1.24 -0.55
C VAL A 148 3.80 0.28 -0.51
N CYS A 149 4.97 0.82 -0.22
CA CYS A 149 5.20 2.28 -0.27
C CYS A 149 4.86 2.85 -1.65
N ASP A 150 5.33 2.22 -2.73
CA ASP A 150 5.05 2.68 -4.10
C ASP A 150 3.55 2.63 -4.42
N ALA A 151 2.87 1.53 -4.07
CA ALA A 151 1.43 1.36 -4.28
C ALA A 151 0.60 2.39 -3.48
N LEU A 152 1.00 2.68 -2.24
CA LEU A 152 0.37 3.71 -1.41
C LEU A 152 0.53 5.09 -2.02
N ILE A 153 1.75 5.48 -2.39
CA ILE A 153 1.99 6.82 -2.93
C ILE A 153 1.23 6.99 -4.24
N GLU A 154 1.23 6.00 -5.13
CA GLU A 154 0.47 6.07 -6.38
C GLU A 154 -1.05 6.16 -6.13
N SER A 155 -1.60 5.31 -5.26
CA SER A 155 -3.02 5.29 -4.94
C SER A 155 -3.50 6.63 -4.35
N PHE A 156 -2.75 7.18 -3.39
CA PHE A 156 -3.08 8.47 -2.79
C PHE A 156 -2.91 9.63 -3.76
N SER A 157 -1.87 9.60 -4.60
CA SER A 157 -1.67 10.62 -5.64
C SER A 157 -2.83 10.62 -6.63
N ARG A 158 -3.26 9.45 -7.10
CA ARG A 158 -4.42 9.31 -7.98
C ARG A 158 -5.72 9.78 -7.31
N LYS A 159 -5.98 9.37 -6.06
CA LYS A 159 -7.15 9.84 -5.28
C LYS A 159 -7.17 11.36 -5.18
N ASN A 160 -6.05 11.97 -4.79
CA ASN A 160 -5.94 13.42 -4.67
C ASN A 160 -5.98 14.14 -6.01
N GLY A 161 -5.48 13.55 -7.08
CA GLY A 161 -5.61 14.10 -8.43
C GLY A 161 -7.06 14.12 -8.91
N ILE A 162 -7.81 13.04 -8.68
CA ILE A 162 -9.24 12.98 -8.99
C ILE A 162 -10.01 14.00 -8.14
N LEU A 163 -9.76 14.06 -6.84
CA LEU A 163 -10.40 15.05 -5.96
C LEU A 163 -10.04 16.50 -6.38
N GLY A 164 -8.78 16.77 -6.71
CA GLY A 164 -8.33 18.07 -7.17
C GLY A 164 -8.94 18.49 -8.52
N ALA A 165 -9.30 17.52 -9.38
CA ALA A 165 -10.01 17.77 -10.62
C ALA A 165 -11.53 17.92 -10.43
N ALA A 166 -12.13 17.15 -9.52
CA ALA A 166 -13.57 17.04 -9.37
C ALA A 166 -14.21 18.14 -8.50
N ILE A 167 -13.48 18.70 -7.54
CA ILE A 167 -14.09 19.64 -6.59
C ILE A 167 -13.95 21.09 -7.08
N PHE A 168 -15.10 21.70 -7.38
CA PHE A 168 -15.26 23.08 -7.85
C PHE A 168 -15.95 23.96 -6.77
N VAL A 169 -15.75 23.71 -5.47
CA VAL A 169 -16.50 24.40 -4.39
C VAL A 169 -15.58 25.27 -3.53
N PRO A 170 -15.52 26.59 -3.77
CA PRO A 170 -14.70 27.50 -2.99
C PRO A 170 -15.00 27.39 -1.48
N GLY A 171 -14.04 26.89 -0.69
CA GLY A 171 -14.05 26.95 0.77
C GLY A 171 -14.31 25.64 1.54
N ALA A 172 -14.61 24.52 0.87
CA ALA A 172 -14.78 23.21 1.52
C ALA A 172 -13.62 22.21 1.26
N ASP A 173 -12.72 22.54 0.33
CA ASP A 173 -11.96 21.52 -0.43
C ASP A 173 -10.53 21.21 0.08
N PHE A 174 -9.96 22.07 0.93
CA PHE A 174 -8.58 21.92 1.41
C PHE A 174 -8.35 20.88 2.53
N PRO A 175 -9.29 20.62 3.46
CA PRO A 175 -9.05 19.68 4.57
C PRO A 175 -8.91 18.23 4.12
N VAL A 176 -9.69 17.77 3.12
CA VAL A 176 -9.73 16.36 2.71
C VAL A 176 -8.43 15.95 2.01
N LEU A 177 -7.94 16.77 1.07
CA LEU A 177 -6.67 16.52 0.38
C LEU A 177 -5.50 16.46 1.38
N THR A 178 -5.50 17.37 2.35
CA THR A 178 -4.45 17.40 3.38
C THR A 178 -4.58 16.22 4.34
N LEU A 179 -5.80 15.82 4.72
CA LEU A 179 -6.03 14.64 5.55
C LEU A 179 -5.55 13.36 4.85
N ASN A 180 -5.77 13.24 3.54
CA ASN A 180 -5.22 12.14 2.73
C ASN A 180 -3.68 12.14 2.71
N GLN A 181 -3.04 13.31 2.60
CA GLN A 181 -1.58 13.41 2.67
C GLN A 181 -1.04 13.02 4.04
N VAL A 182 -1.69 13.44 5.13
CA VAL A 182 -1.33 13.03 6.50
C VAL A 182 -1.48 11.51 6.66
N ARG A 183 -2.59 10.94 6.17
CA ARG A 183 -2.83 9.50 6.16
C ARG A 183 -1.73 8.75 5.39
N LEU A 184 -1.35 9.24 4.21
CA LEU A 184 -0.24 8.66 3.43
C LEU A 184 1.06 8.65 4.24
N VAL A 185 1.43 9.78 4.86
CA VAL A 185 2.65 9.87 5.68
C VAL A 185 2.61 8.89 6.85
N LEU A 186 1.49 8.79 7.56
CA LEU A 186 1.33 7.83 8.65
C LEU A 186 1.41 6.38 8.18
N ARG A 187 0.80 6.04 7.03
CA ARG A 187 0.88 4.70 6.45
C ARG A 187 2.31 4.35 6.02
N LEU A 188 3.05 5.30 5.46
CA LEU A 188 4.47 5.11 5.14
C LEU A 188 5.29 4.91 6.42
N ALA A 189 5.05 5.68 7.49
CA ALA A 189 5.71 5.45 8.78
C ALA A 189 5.45 4.03 9.28
N SER A 190 4.19 3.61 9.27
CA SER A 190 3.79 2.26 9.68
C SER A 190 4.39 1.18 8.80
N ALA A 191 4.58 1.37 7.49
CA ALA A 191 5.23 0.39 6.61
C ALA A 191 6.73 0.19 6.96
N HIS A 192 7.34 1.18 7.60
CA HIS A 192 8.69 1.10 8.17
C HIS A 192 8.69 0.66 9.64
N GLY A 193 7.53 0.29 10.21
CA GLY A 193 7.41 -0.09 11.63
C GLY A 193 7.56 1.09 12.60
N ILE A 194 7.45 2.33 12.12
CA ILE A 194 7.64 3.54 12.92
C ILE A 194 6.28 4.04 13.42
N GLU A 195 6.12 4.07 14.73
CA GLU A 195 4.97 4.73 15.37
C GLU A 195 5.16 6.26 15.39
N VAL A 196 4.17 6.97 14.84
CA VAL A 196 4.12 8.43 14.86
C VAL A 196 2.90 8.85 15.67
N ASP A 197 3.16 9.44 16.83
CA ASP A 197 2.12 9.99 17.68
C ASP A 197 1.74 11.44 17.27
N GLN A 198 0.73 11.99 17.93
CA GLN A 198 0.24 13.35 17.67
C GLN A 198 1.27 14.46 17.96
N HIS A 199 2.27 14.20 18.81
CA HIS A 199 3.28 15.19 19.20
C HIS A 199 4.44 15.20 18.19
N ARG A 200 4.79 14.03 17.65
CA ARG A 200 5.81 13.84 16.62
C ARG A 200 5.30 14.13 15.21
N LEU A 201 4.00 13.97 14.97
CA LEU A 201 3.42 14.17 13.63
C LEU A 201 3.72 15.58 13.04
N PRO A 202 3.60 16.70 13.78
CA PRO A 202 3.97 18.02 13.27
C PRO A 202 5.45 18.13 12.88
N GLU A 203 6.35 17.50 13.64
CA GLU A 203 7.78 17.47 13.36
C GLU A 203 8.06 16.70 12.06
N VAL A 204 7.51 15.49 11.94
CA VAL A 204 7.62 14.64 10.73
C VAL A 204 7.09 15.39 9.50
N LEU A 205 5.90 15.99 9.60
CA LEU A 205 5.31 16.78 8.51
C LEU A 205 6.17 17.99 8.17
N GLY A 206 6.77 18.66 9.17
CA GLY A 206 7.70 19.77 8.98
C GLY A 206 8.96 19.35 8.22
N THR A 207 9.55 18.21 8.56
CA THR A 207 10.73 17.65 7.87
C THR A 207 10.40 17.26 6.43
N VAL A 208 9.29 16.55 6.22
CA VAL A 208 8.81 16.18 4.87
C VAL A 208 8.50 17.42 4.03
N ALA A 209 7.86 18.43 4.62
CA ALA A 209 7.57 19.72 3.97
C ALA A 209 8.85 20.47 3.57
N THR A 210 9.88 20.42 4.42
CA THR A 210 11.18 21.03 4.17
C THR A 210 11.92 20.29 3.05
N ALA A 211 11.93 18.96 3.07
CA ALA A 211 12.51 18.11 2.03
C ALA A 211 11.83 18.32 0.66
N PHE A 212 10.53 18.64 0.65
CA PHE A 212 9.79 18.97 -0.57
C PHE A 212 10.00 20.43 -1.06
N GLY A 213 10.60 21.31 -0.25
CA GLY A 213 10.86 22.69 -0.66
C GLY A 213 9.59 23.51 -0.88
N LEU A 214 8.58 23.35 -0.02
CA LEU A 214 7.21 23.90 -0.14
C LEU A 214 7.12 25.38 -0.59
N ARG A 215 8.11 26.22 -0.26
CA ARG A 215 8.17 27.65 -0.65
C ARG A 215 8.33 27.90 -2.15
N ALA A 216 8.93 26.97 -2.89
CA ALA A 216 9.09 27.11 -4.35
C ALA A 216 7.77 26.79 -5.08
N VAL A 217 7.11 25.71 -4.66
CA VAL A 217 5.85 25.22 -5.24
C VAL A 217 4.71 26.19 -4.95
N ALA A 218 4.61 26.73 -3.73
CA ALA A 218 3.56 27.69 -3.37
C ALA A 218 3.56 28.94 -4.27
N ARG A 219 4.74 29.44 -4.67
CA ARG A 219 4.87 30.61 -5.57
C ARG A 219 4.46 30.31 -7.01
N GLN A 220 4.75 29.11 -7.51
CA GLN A 220 4.34 28.69 -8.86
C GLN A 220 2.84 28.43 -8.96
N VAL A 221 2.22 27.90 -7.90
CA VAL A 221 0.78 27.63 -7.85
C VAL A 221 -0.04 28.93 -7.73
N LEU A 222 0.46 29.95 -7.02
CA LEU A 222 -0.21 31.24 -6.86
C LEU A 222 -0.22 32.11 -8.14
N GLY A 223 0.61 31.80 -9.13
CA GLY A 223 0.74 32.57 -10.38
C GLY A 223 -0.01 32.01 -11.60
N ALA A 224 -0.66 30.84 -11.49
CA ALA A 224 -1.21 30.14 -12.64
C ALA A 224 -2.67 30.54 -12.98
N VAL A 225 -2.80 31.09 -14.18
CA VAL A 225 -3.95 31.70 -14.88
C VAL A 225 -5.29 30.92 -14.76
N PRO A 226 -6.43 31.61 -14.56
CA PRO A 226 -7.76 31.01 -14.66
C PRO A 226 -8.07 30.72 -16.14
N ILE A 227 -8.51 29.50 -16.47
CA ILE A 227 -9.31 29.09 -17.66
C ILE A 227 -9.02 27.63 -18.13
N ALA A 228 -7.98 26.93 -17.63
CA ALA A 228 -7.78 25.47 -17.82
C ALA A 228 -7.95 24.64 -16.52
N GLY A 229 -8.93 25.04 -15.71
CA GLY A 229 -8.81 25.00 -14.25
C GLY A 229 -8.97 23.66 -13.53
N TRP A 230 -9.48 22.57 -14.12
CA TRP A 230 -9.75 21.33 -13.37
C TRP A 230 -8.68 20.25 -13.61
N ALA A 231 -8.31 19.97 -14.87
CA ALA A 231 -7.28 18.98 -15.20
C ALA A 231 -5.91 19.40 -14.64
N LEU A 232 -5.57 20.70 -14.73
CA LEU A 232 -4.35 21.23 -14.15
C LEU A 232 -4.34 21.14 -12.62
N LYS A 233 -5.47 21.43 -11.95
CA LYS A 233 -5.59 21.26 -10.49
C LYS A 233 -5.43 19.79 -10.07
N GLY A 234 -6.04 18.88 -10.81
CA GLY A 234 -5.85 17.44 -10.60
C GLY A 234 -4.39 17.01 -10.77
N GLY A 235 -3.72 17.49 -11.82
CA GLY A 235 -2.30 17.23 -12.04
C GLY A 235 -1.41 17.75 -10.90
N ILE A 236 -1.66 18.98 -10.43
CA ILE A 236 -0.93 19.57 -9.30
C ILE A 236 -1.19 18.78 -8.01
N ALA A 237 -2.44 18.39 -7.74
CA ALA A 237 -2.78 17.61 -6.54
C ALA A 237 -2.16 16.22 -6.56
N TYR A 238 -2.13 15.55 -7.72
CA TYR A 238 -1.42 14.29 -7.92
C TYR A 238 0.08 14.46 -7.67
N ALA A 239 0.73 15.41 -8.37
CA ALA A 239 2.17 15.61 -8.29
C ALA A 239 2.63 16.04 -6.88
N GLY A 240 1.88 16.93 -6.23
CA GLY A 240 2.17 17.36 -4.85
C GLY A 240 2.07 16.19 -3.86
N THR A 241 1.06 15.32 -4.02
CA THR A 241 0.90 14.14 -3.16
C THR A 241 2.00 13.11 -3.42
N ARG A 242 2.36 12.87 -4.69
CA ARG A 242 3.47 11.96 -5.06
C ARG A 242 4.77 12.42 -4.43
N ALA A 243 5.05 13.73 -4.50
CA ALA A 243 6.29 14.29 -3.97
C ALA A 243 6.35 14.25 -2.43
N VAL A 244 5.24 14.54 -1.72
CA VAL A 244 5.15 14.36 -0.26
C VAL A 244 5.39 12.91 0.12
N GLY A 245 4.76 11.96 -0.58
CA GLY A 245 4.95 10.53 -0.36
C GLY A 245 6.40 10.09 -0.58
N GLU A 246 7.04 10.55 -1.64
CA GLU A 246 8.45 10.26 -1.94
C GLU A 246 9.41 10.85 -0.91
N ALA A 247 9.14 12.07 -0.42
CA ALA A 247 9.92 12.68 0.65
C ALA A 247 9.76 11.91 1.97
N ALA A 248 8.53 11.52 2.32
CA ALA A 248 8.24 10.73 3.51
C ALA A 248 8.87 9.33 3.44
N ARG A 249 8.79 8.64 2.29
CA ARG A 249 9.45 7.34 2.06
C ARG A 249 10.95 7.42 2.36
N ARG A 250 11.64 8.43 1.81
CA ARG A 250 13.07 8.63 2.06
C ARG A 250 13.38 8.93 3.52
N TYR A 251 12.56 9.77 4.16
CA TYR A 251 12.71 10.11 5.56
C TYR A 251 12.60 8.87 6.47
N PHE A 252 11.58 8.04 6.26
CA PHE A 252 11.38 6.83 7.08
C PHE A 252 12.35 5.71 6.76
N ALA A 253 12.78 5.56 5.50
CA ALA A 253 13.86 4.64 5.16
C ALA A 253 15.15 4.99 5.91
N ALA A 254 15.54 6.26 5.91
CA ALA A 254 16.73 6.73 6.63
C ALA A 254 16.58 6.72 8.16
N SER A 255 15.37 6.61 8.69
CA SER A 255 15.10 6.54 10.14
C SER A 255 14.98 5.11 10.65
N ALA A 256 14.84 4.13 9.75
CA ALA A 256 14.70 2.71 10.06
C ALA A 256 16.05 1.96 10.04
N ASP A 257 17.08 2.59 9.47
CA ASP A 257 18.49 2.17 9.53
C ASP A 257 19.16 2.68 10.82
#